data_AF-A0A497KCR3-F1
#
_entry.id   AF-A0A497KCR3-F1
#
_cell.length_a   1.000
_cell.length_b   1.000
_cell.length_c   1.000
_cell.angle_alpha   90.00
_cell.angle_beta   90.00
_cell.angle_gamma   90.00
#
_symmetry.space_group_name_H-M   'P 1'
#
loop_
_entity.id
_entity.type
_entity.pdbx_description
1 polymer ?
#
loop_
_entity_poly.entity_id
_entity_poly.type
_entity_poly.pdbx_seq_one_letter_code
_entity_poly.pdbx_strand_id
1 'polypeptide(L)'
;AIDIRNHGRSRREDEKTIDYFMYPGKDDGVMLDKEKFLKILDKYYELRGWSKTSGWPTRTKLEELGLKNVADELESIGKIG
;
A
#
# COMPACT_ATOMS: atom_id res chain seq x y z
N ALA A 1 5.93 -3.17 -7.58
CA ALA A 1 5.60 -3.08 -9.03
C ALA A 1 5.11 -4.41 -9.58
N ILE A 2 5.88 -5.50 -9.40
CA ILE A 2 5.49 -6.86 -9.86
C ILE A 2 4.10 -7.25 -9.34
N ASP A 3 3.84 -7.11 -8.03
CA ASP A 3 2.54 -7.49 -7.45
C ASP A 3 1.37 -6.63 -7.93
N ILE A 4 1.63 -5.38 -8.30
CA ILE A 4 0.60 -4.47 -8.83
C ILE A 4 0.22 -4.91 -10.24
N ARG A 5 1.23 -5.13 -11.09
CA ARG A 5 1.06 -5.51 -12.49
C ARG A 5 0.43 -6.90 -12.61
N ASN A 6 1.03 -7.90 -11.94
CA ASN A 6 0.74 -9.32 -12.16
C ASN A 6 -0.33 -9.88 -11.21
N HIS A 7 -0.47 -9.30 -10.01
CA HIS A 7 -1.33 -9.85 -8.95
C HIS A 7 -2.41 -8.88 -8.47
N GLY A 8 -2.49 -7.68 -9.05
CA GLY A 8 -3.55 -6.71 -8.75
C GLY A 8 -3.47 -6.13 -7.34
N ARG A 9 -2.30 -6.17 -6.67
CA ARG A 9 -2.13 -5.59 -5.33
C ARG A 9 -2.57 -4.13 -5.32
N SER A 10 -3.39 -3.77 -4.35
CA SER A 10 -3.87 -2.40 -4.11
C SER A 10 -4.01 -2.17 -2.61
N ARG A 11 -4.27 -0.93 -2.18
CA ARG A 11 -4.57 -0.58 -0.78
C ARG A 11 -5.61 -1.51 -0.15
N ARG A 12 -6.64 -1.90 -0.91
CA ARG A 12 -7.67 -2.83 -0.46
C ARG A 12 -7.09 -4.16 0.01
N GLU A 13 -6.06 -4.67 -0.66
CA GLU A 13 -5.41 -5.92 -0.26
C GLU A 13 -4.63 -5.78 1.04
N ASP A 14 -3.98 -4.63 1.27
CA ASP A 14 -3.26 -4.38 2.52
C ASP A 14 -4.22 -4.26 3.72
N GLU A 15 -5.36 -3.62 3.50
CA GLU A 15 -6.41 -3.43 4.53
C GLU A 15 -7.10 -4.74 4.93
N LYS A 16 -7.15 -5.76 4.06
CA LYS A 16 -7.75 -7.07 4.42
C LYS A 16 -7.10 -7.71 5.64
N THR A 17 -5.83 -7.43 5.88
CA THR A 17 -5.11 -7.97 7.03
C THR A 17 -5.62 -7.39 8.35
N ILE A 18 -6.18 -6.18 8.35
CA ILE A 18 -6.64 -5.46 9.55
C ILE A 18 -7.74 -6.26 10.25
N ASP A 19 -8.67 -6.83 9.50
CA ASP A 19 -9.82 -7.54 10.07
C ASP A 19 -9.40 -8.77 10.90
N TYR A 20 -8.26 -9.39 10.59
CA TYR A 20 -7.69 -10.48 11.39
C TYR A 20 -7.11 -10.02 12.74
N PHE A 21 -6.72 -8.74 12.85
CA PHE A 21 -6.22 -8.16 14.09
C PHE A 21 -7.32 -7.52 14.94
N MET A 22 -8.58 -7.62 14.51
CA MET A 22 -9.75 -7.19 15.27
C MET A 22 -10.26 -8.26 16.25
N TYR A 23 -9.51 -9.35 16.44
CA TYR A 23 -9.72 -10.30 17.53
C TYR A 23 -8.77 -9.99 18.69
N PRO A 24 -9.16 -10.25 19.95
CA PRO A 24 -8.27 -10.04 21.09
C PRO A 24 -7.01 -10.90 20.96
N GLY A 25 -5.85 -10.30 21.22
CA GLY A 25 -4.58 -10.99 21.32
C GLY A 25 -4.65 -12.13 22.33
N LYS A 26 -4.06 -13.27 22.00
CA LYS A 26 -4.12 -14.48 22.84
C LYS A 26 -3.49 -14.25 24.22
N ASP A 27 -2.44 -13.44 24.28
CA ASP A 27 -1.60 -13.29 25.48
C ASP A 27 -2.03 -12.13 26.37
N ASP A 28 -2.52 -11.02 25.79
CA ASP A 28 -2.82 -9.77 26.49
C ASP A 28 -4.25 -9.24 26.26
N GLY A 29 -5.04 -9.89 25.40
CA GLY A 29 -6.39 -9.48 25.05
C GLY A 29 -6.48 -8.17 24.24
N VAL A 30 -5.35 -7.60 23.82
CA VAL A 30 -5.32 -6.32 23.11
C VAL A 30 -5.84 -6.49 21.70
N MET A 31 -6.72 -5.58 21.27
CA MET A 31 -7.26 -5.52 19.92
C MET A 31 -6.63 -4.36 19.16
N LEU A 32 -6.43 -4.54 17.85
CA LEU A 32 -5.96 -3.45 16.99
C LEU A 32 -7.04 -2.37 16.85
N ASP A 33 -6.63 -1.12 17.03
CA ASP A 33 -7.44 0.05 16.70
C ASP A 33 -7.35 0.31 15.19
N LYS A 34 -8.44 -0.01 14.48
CA LYS A 34 -8.54 0.10 13.01
C LYS A 34 -8.27 1.52 12.53
N GLU A 35 -8.84 2.54 13.17
CA GLU A 35 -8.68 3.93 12.73
C GLU A 35 -7.24 4.41 12.92
N LYS A 36 -6.60 4.06 14.04
CA LYS A 36 -5.18 4.37 14.24
C LYS A 36 -4.30 3.65 13.24
N PHE A 37 -4.59 2.39 12.95
CA PHE A 37 -3.82 1.63 11.96
C PHE A 37 -3.95 2.21 10.55
N LEU A 38 -5.14 2.65 10.13
CA LEU A 38 -5.33 3.31 8.83
C LEU A 38 -4.50 4.59 8.71
N LYS A 39 -4.36 5.36 9.80
CA LYS A 39 -3.47 6.54 9.84
C LYS A 39 -1.99 6.17 9.71
N ILE A 40 -1.56 5.06 10.31
CA ILE A 40 -0.20 4.53 10.17
C ILE A 40 0.03 4.08 8.72
N LEU A 41 -0.94 3.42 8.10
CA LEU A 41 -0.87 2.98 6.71
C LEU A 41 -0.75 4.17 5.75
N ASP A 42 -1.52 5.24 5.95
CA ASP A 42 -1.38 6.50 5.20
C ASP A 42 0.01 7.10 5.33
N LYS A 43 0.55 7.11 6.56
CA LYS A 43 1.88 7.65 6.82
C LYS A 43 2.97 6.79 6.16
N TYR A 44 2.79 5.47 6.17
CA TYR A 44 3.67 4.55 5.47
C TYR A 44 3.71 4.85 3.97
N TYR A 45 2.56 5.00 3.32
CA TYR A 45 2.52 5.35 1.89
C TYR A 45 3.20 6.69 1.60
N GLU A 46 2.93 7.71 2.41
CA GLU A 46 3.58 9.00 2.29
C GLU A 46 5.10 8.90 2.35
N LEU A 47 5.64 8.21 3.36
CA LEU A 47 7.08 8.01 3.53
C LEU A 47 7.71 7.22 2.37
N ARG A 48 6.94 6.35 1.73
CA ARG A 48 7.39 5.57 0.57
C ARG A 48 7.25 6.31 -0.75
N GLY A 49 6.63 7.50 -0.77
CA GLY A 49 6.30 8.22 -2.02
C GLY A 49 5.21 7.50 -2.83
N TRP A 50 4.27 6.87 -2.14
CA TRP A 50 3.15 6.12 -2.70
C TRP A 50 1.84 6.88 -2.50
N SER A 51 0.88 6.66 -3.40
CA SER A 51 -0.47 7.21 -3.32
C SER A 51 -1.20 6.66 -2.10
N LYS A 52 -1.75 7.55 -1.28
CA LYS A 52 -2.59 7.14 -0.15
C LYS A 52 -3.88 6.47 -0.62
N THR A 53 -4.40 6.80 -1.80
CA THR A 53 -5.66 6.24 -2.28
C THR A 53 -5.49 4.82 -2.84
N SER A 54 -4.54 4.62 -3.75
CA SER A 54 -4.35 3.32 -4.41
C SER A 54 -3.35 2.40 -3.70
N GLY A 55 -2.47 2.96 -2.87
CA GLY A 55 -1.32 2.27 -2.30
C GLY A 55 -0.19 2.04 -3.31
N TRP A 56 -0.27 2.58 -4.53
CA TRP A 56 0.74 2.37 -5.57
C TRP A 56 1.86 3.41 -5.53
N PRO A 57 3.09 3.07 -5.97
CA PRO A 57 4.16 4.04 -6.09
C PRO A 57 3.81 5.12 -7.12
N THR A 58 4.20 6.36 -6.82
CA THR A 58 4.07 7.48 -7.76
C THR A 58 5.10 7.40 -8.87
N ARG A 59 4.82 8.02 -10.03
CA ARG A 59 5.83 8.15 -11.11
C ARG A 59 7.12 8.77 -10.56
N THR A 60 7.00 9.89 -9.86
CA THR A 60 8.15 10.60 -9.28
C THR A 60 9.04 9.66 -8.47
N LYS A 61 8.44 8.82 -7.62
CA LYS A 61 9.22 7.89 -6.81
C LYS A 61 9.89 6.79 -7.63
N LEU A 62 9.21 6.26 -8.66
CA LEU A 62 9.80 5.24 -9.53
C LEU A 62 10.98 5.81 -10.33
N GLU A 63 10.84 7.02 -10.86
CA GLU A 63 11.91 7.69 -11.61
C GLU A 63 13.10 8.05 -10.71
N GLU A 64 12.87 8.53 -9.49
CA GLU A 64 13.92 8.77 -8.47
C GLU A 64 14.76 7.51 -8.22
N LEU A 65 14.14 6.33 -8.27
CA LEU A 65 14.79 5.04 -8.08
C LEU A 65 15.41 4.45 -9.37
N GLY A 66 15.40 5.19 -10.48
CA GLY A 66 15.90 4.72 -11.78
C GLY A 66 14.99 3.71 -12.48
N LEU A 67 13.72 3.61 -12.07
CA LEU A 67 12.74 2.64 -12.58
C LEU A 67 11.77 3.27 -13.59
N LYS A 68 12.27 4.14 -14.46
CA LYS A 68 11.44 4.85 -15.45
C LYS A 68 10.63 3.89 -16.33
N ASN A 69 11.25 2.83 -16.82
CA ASN A 69 10.57 1.81 -17.64
C ASN A 69 9.37 1.16 -16.91
N VAL A 70 9.49 0.96 -15.59
CA VAL A 70 8.41 0.44 -14.76
C VAL A 70 7.30 1.49 -14.58
N ALA A 71 7.66 2.77 -14.44
CA ALA A 71 6.68 3.85 -14.37
C ALA A 71 5.86 3.93 -15.67
N ASP A 72 6.53 3.89 -16.83
CA ASP A 72 5.89 3.91 -18.14
C ASP A 72 4.93 2.72 -18.33
N GLU A 73 5.37 1.52 -17.94
CA GLU A 73 4.54 0.32 -18.02
C GLU A 73 3.31 0.40 -17.10
N LEU A 74 3.49 0.80 -15.82
CA LEU A 74 2.39 0.93 -14.87
C LEU A 74 1.39 2.01 -15.30
N GLU A 75 1.85 3.12 -15.87
CA GLU A 75 0.98 4.15 -16.43
C GLU A 75 0.19 3.61 -17.64
N SER A 76 0.84 2.88 -18.56
CA SER A 76 0.18 2.34 -19.75
C SER A 76 -0.99 1.41 -19.43
N ILE A 77 -0.97 0.76 -18.26
CA ILE A 77 -2.04 -0.13 -17.77
C ILE A 77 -2.94 0.53 -16.72
N GLY A 78 -2.80 1.85 -16.48
CA GLY A 78 -3.60 2.61 -15.52
C GLY A 78 -3.37 2.24 -14.05
N LYS A 79 -2.21 1.68 -13.72
CA LYS A 79 -1.85 1.20 -12.37
C LYS A 79 -0.73 2.00 -11.71
N ILE A 80 -0.73 3.32 -11.88
CA ILE A 80 0.25 4.23 -11.27
C ILE A 80 -0.42 5.10 -10.20
N GLY A 81 0.34 5.42 -9.15
CA GLY A 81 -0.13 6.19 -7.98
C GLY A 81 0.02 7.69 -8.12
#